data_AF-A0A645D4N0-F1
#
_entry.id   AF-A0A645D4N0-F1
#
_cell.length_a   1.000
_cell.length_b   1.000
_cell.length_c   1.000
_cell.angle_alpha   90.00
_cell.angle_beta   90.00
_cell.angle_gamma   90.00
#
_symmetry.space_group_name_H-M   'P 1'
#
loop_
_entity.id
_entity.type
_entity.pdbx_description
1 polymer ?
#
loop_
_entity_poly.entity_id
_entity_poly.type
_entity_poly.pdbx_seq_one_letter_code
_entity_poly.pdbx_strand_id
1 'polypeptide(L)'
;MFARYCESKGIRFPRLKFVLSSYEFLSHAHRHLLERVFQVPVYALYGSTETGHLLMETPKRDFHASRETAVLEILNTDERGIGELIVSTLSNPLMPLLRYRIGDLVSFESNAYGTRFVLHGRAADAFQLPDGKRVTVKDVDDCLSETTGILHYQLRQKGMVFQFRYVPDRAAGSIDESRISTLLSQLLEGNELQVQSIDLLMPEGSGKFRLCVPELGR
;
A
#
# COMPACT_ATOMS: atom_id res chain seq x y z
N MET A 1 -14.52 6.22 1.11
CA MET A 1 -15.96 6.59 1.31
C MET A 1 -16.19 8.10 1.26
N PHE A 2 -15.45 8.92 2.03
CA PHE A 2 -15.63 10.39 2.04
C PHE A 2 -15.38 11.10 0.70
N ALA A 3 -14.31 10.75 -0.03
CA ALA A 3 -14.02 11.34 -1.33
C ALA A 3 -15.17 11.12 -2.33
N ARG A 4 -15.72 9.89 -2.39
CA ARG A 4 -16.89 9.59 -3.23
C ARG A 4 -18.14 10.37 -2.82
N TYR A 5 -18.36 10.51 -1.51
CA TYR A 5 -19.45 11.34 -1.03
C TYR A 5 -19.30 12.78 -1.54
N CYS A 6 -18.10 13.36 -1.42
CA CYS A 6 -17.82 14.71 -1.92
C CYS A 6 -18.00 14.81 -3.44
N GLU A 7 -17.51 13.83 -4.20
CA GLU A 7 -17.65 13.75 -5.65
C GLU A 7 -19.13 13.73 -6.06
N SER A 8 -19.93 12.82 -5.46
CA SER A 8 -21.36 12.67 -5.77
C SER A 8 -22.21 13.89 -5.38
N LYS A 9 -21.77 14.66 -4.39
CA LYS A 9 -22.47 15.87 -3.92
C LYS A 9 -21.90 17.15 -4.50
N GLY A 10 -20.87 17.09 -5.35
CA GLY A 10 -20.20 18.26 -5.88
C GLY A 10 -19.52 19.12 -4.81
N ILE A 11 -19.19 18.55 -3.64
CA ILE A 11 -18.53 19.27 -2.55
C ILE A 11 -17.08 19.54 -2.97
N ARG A 12 -16.62 20.77 -2.72
CA ARG A 12 -15.27 21.24 -3.03
C ARG A 12 -14.68 21.95 -1.82
N PHE A 13 -13.35 21.94 -1.73
CA PHE A 13 -12.60 22.59 -0.65
C PHE A 13 -11.61 23.59 -1.25
N PRO A 14 -12.03 24.82 -1.61
CA PRO A 14 -11.20 25.77 -2.39
C PRO A 14 -9.89 26.19 -1.71
N ARG A 15 -9.78 26.01 -0.39
CA ARG A 15 -8.59 26.35 0.40
C ARG A 15 -7.75 25.14 0.78
N LEU A 16 -8.15 23.93 0.39
CA LEU A 16 -7.37 22.72 0.62
C LEU A 16 -6.08 22.82 -0.19
N LYS A 17 -4.95 22.44 0.41
CA LYS A 17 -3.63 22.52 -0.24
C LYS A 17 -3.02 21.16 -0.54
N PHE A 18 -3.30 20.17 0.31
CA PHE A 18 -2.87 18.79 0.17
C PHE A 18 -3.73 17.91 1.07
N VAL A 19 -3.68 16.60 0.83
CA VAL A 19 -4.27 15.57 1.70
C VAL A 19 -3.14 14.71 2.26
N LEU A 20 -3.19 14.43 3.56
CA LEU A 20 -2.33 13.42 4.18
C LEU A 20 -3.13 12.14 4.40
N SER A 21 -2.60 11.02 3.90
CA SER A 21 -3.10 9.68 4.17
C SER A 21 -2.17 8.98 5.14
N SER A 22 -2.70 8.29 6.14
CA SER A 22 -1.93 7.50 7.10
C SER A 22 -2.69 6.24 7.51
N TYR A 23 -2.04 5.35 8.26
CA TYR A 23 -2.59 4.09 8.83
C TYR A 23 -2.96 2.97 7.84
N GLU A 24 -3.04 3.27 6.55
CA GLU A 24 -3.25 2.32 5.45
C GLU A 24 -2.24 2.53 4.32
N PHE A 25 -2.04 1.47 3.51
CA PHE A 25 -1.25 1.56 2.30
C PHE A 25 -2.00 2.42 1.26
N LEU A 26 -1.41 3.56 0.87
CA LEU A 26 -2.00 4.47 -0.12
C LEU A 26 -1.76 3.91 -1.53
N SER A 27 -2.71 3.11 -2.02
CA SER A 27 -2.68 2.55 -3.38
C SER A 27 -2.74 3.63 -4.46
N HIS A 28 -2.29 3.31 -5.67
CA HIS A 28 -2.45 4.17 -6.84
C HIS A 28 -3.93 4.49 -7.10
N ALA A 29 -4.81 3.50 -6.98
CA ALA A 29 -6.26 3.70 -7.15
C ALA A 29 -6.84 4.69 -6.12
N HIS A 30 -6.44 4.57 -4.85
CA HIS A 30 -6.87 5.50 -3.80
C HIS A 30 -6.29 6.90 -4.00
N ARG A 31 -5.02 6.99 -4.37
CA ARG A 31 -4.36 8.27 -4.68
C ARG A 31 -5.06 8.98 -5.83
N HIS A 32 -5.28 8.29 -6.95
CA HIS A 32 -5.96 8.84 -8.11
C HIS A 32 -7.36 9.35 -7.77
N LEU A 33 -8.13 8.59 -6.98
CA LEU A 33 -9.44 9.04 -6.49
C LEU A 33 -9.33 10.33 -5.68
N LEU A 34 -8.41 10.38 -4.72
CA LEU A 34 -8.24 11.53 -3.84
C LEU A 34 -7.77 12.77 -4.61
N GLU A 35 -6.76 12.64 -5.47
CA GLU A 35 -6.23 13.72 -6.30
C GLU A 35 -7.29 14.21 -7.30
N ARG A 36 -8.05 13.31 -7.92
CA ARG A 36 -9.18 13.65 -8.81
C ARG A 36 -10.26 14.44 -8.08
N VAL A 37 -10.69 13.99 -6.90
CA VAL A 37 -11.80 14.62 -6.18
C VAL A 37 -11.39 15.96 -5.56
N PHE A 38 -10.20 16.00 -4.97
CA PHE A 38 -9.76 17.16 -4.18
C PHE A 38 -8.88 18.14 -4.94
N GLN A 39 -8.36 17.77 -6.11
CA GLN A 39 -7.55 18.63 -6.99
C GLN A 39 -6.32 19.22 -6.28
N VAL A 40 -5.75 18.44 -5.37
CA VAL A 40 -4.55 18.77 -4.59
C VAL A 40 -3.66 17.54 -4.49
N PRO A 41 -2.34 17.70 -4.27
CA PRO A 41 -1.47 16.56 -4.05
C PRO A 41 -1.86 15.77 -2.80
N VAL A 42 -1.76 14.45 -2.90
CA VAL A 42 -1.91 13.54 -1.77
C VAL A 42 -0.53 13.05 -1.36
N TYR A 43 -0.26 12.97 -0.06
CA TYR A 43 0.97 12.42 0.49
C TYR A 43 0.66 11.35 1.52
N ALA A 44 1.47 10.30 1.56
CA ALA A 44 1.45 9.31 2.61
C ALA A 44 2.34 9.72 3.79
N LEU A 45 1.79 9.65 5.00
CA LEU A 45 2.50 9.76 6.26
C LEU A 45 2.47 8.38 6.92
N TYR A 46 3.63 7.75 7.03
CA TYR A 46 3.76 6.39 7.51
C TYR A 46 4.27 6.32 8.95
N GLY A 47 3.71 5.39 9.70
CA GLY A 47 3.98 5.18 11.11
C GLY A 47 3.01 4.17 11.71
N SER A 48 3.07 4.00 13.02
CA SER A 48 2.13 3.19 13.78
C SER A 48 1.72 3.86 15.08
N THR A 49 0.71 3.29 15.75
CA THR A 49 0.29 3.76 17.08
C THR A 49 1.43 3.67 18.09
N GLU A 50 2.23 2.61 18.01
CA GLU A 50 3.33 2.29 18.92
C GLU A 50 4.55 3.19 18.67
N THR A 51 4.79 3.58 17.43
CA THR A 51 6.04 4.25 17.01
C THR A 51 5.86 5.73 16.66
N GLY A 52 4.62 6.21 16.54
CA GLY A 52 4.32 7.53 15.99
C GLY A 52 4.64 7.58 14.50
N HIS A 53 4.97 8.77 14.00
CA HIS A 53 5.30 8.98 12.59
C HIS A 53 6.79 8.70 12.32
N LEU A 54 7.05 7.84 11.34
CA LEU A 54 8.39 7.38 10.99
C LEU A 54 8.86 7.95 9.67
N LEU A 55 8.00 7.92 8.65
CA LEU A 55 8.35 8.30 7.29
C LEU A 55 7.34 9.28 6.70
N MET A 56 7.82 10.25 5.94
CA MET A 56 7.00 11.20 5.17
C MET A 56 7.28 11.02 3.68
N GLU A 57 6.22 10.86 2.89
CA GLU A 57 6.32 10.80 1.44
C GLU A 57 6.72 12.16 0.85
N THR A 58 7.63 12.15 -0.11
CA THR A 58 8.04 13.34 -0.87
C THR A 58 7.25 13.48 -2.18
N PRO A 59 7.33 14.63 -2.88
CA PRO A 59 6.76 14.76 -4.22
C PRO A 59 7.27 13.73 -5.25
N LYS A 60 8.42 13.09 -4.99
CA LYS A 60 8.98 12.03 -5.85
C LYS A 60 8.44 10.63 -5.57
N ARG A 61 7.51 10.49 -4.61
CA ARG A 61 6.91 9.20 -4.19
C ARG A 61 7.88 8.24 -3.50
N ASP A 62 9.02 8.77 -3.04
CA ASP A 62 9.89 8.12 -2.07
C ASP A 62 9.58 8.64 -0.65
N PHE A 63 10.13 7.97 0.36
CA PHE A 63 9.90 8.30 1.76
C PHE A 63 11.18 8.74 2.47
N HIS A 64 11.09 9.77 3.29
CA HIS A 64 12.18 10.24 4.12
C HIS A 64 11.85 10.01 5.61
N ALA A 65 12.82 9.50 6.36
CA ALA A 65 12.70 9.33 7.79
C ALA A 65 13.00 10.62 8.55
N SER A 66 12.30 10.85 9.66
CA SER A 66 12.75 11.85 10.64
C SER A 66 13.84 11.24 11.52
N ARG A 67 15.01 11.88 11.55
CA ARG A 67 16.16 11.45 12.38
C ARG A 67 15.95 11.73 13.87
N GLU A 68 14.92 12.49 14.21
CA GLU A 68 14.59 12.87 15.59
C GLU A 68 13.56 11.94 16.22
N THR A 69 12.78 11.21 15.42
CA THR A 69 11.68 10.37 15.94
C THR A 69 12.12 8.94 16.21
N ALA A 70 12.93 8.34 15.35
CA ALA A 70 13.38 6.97 15.49
C ALA A 70 14.68 6.67 14.74
N VAL A 71 15.38 5.64 15.20
CA VAL A 71 16.40 4.93 14.43
C VAL A 71 15.71 3.78 13.68
N LEU A 72 15.94 3.71 12.38
CA LEU A 72 15.38 2.68 11.51
C LEU A 72 16.48 1.73 11.06
N GLU A 73 16.23 0.43 11.17
CA GLU A 73 17.09 -0.64 10.66
C GLU A 73 16.28 -1.57 9.76
N ILE A 74 16.95 -2.29 8.87
CA ILE A 74 16.30 -3.24 7.97
C ILE A 74 17.01 -4.58 8.10
N LEU A 75 16.24 -5.63 8.37
CA LEU A 75 16.74 -7.00 8.55
C LEU A 75 16.11 -7.94 7.52
N ASN A 76 16.69 -9.13 7.35
CA ASN A 76 16.14 -10.21 6.51
C ASN A 76 15.81 -9.75 5.08
N THR A 77 16.70 -8.97 4.47
CA THR A 77 16.53 -8.48 3.10
C THR A 77 16.59 -9.62 2.09
N ASP A 78 15.63 -9.64 1.17
CA ASP A 78 15.67 -10.51 -0.01
C ASP A 78 16.69 -10.01 -1.06
N GLU A 79 16.81 -10.72 -2.19
CA GLU A 79 17.70 -10.35 -3.30
C GLU A 79 17.35 -9.01 -3.95
N ARG A 80 16.13 -8.50 -3.74
CA ARG A 80 15.68 -7.17 -4.20
C ARG A 80 15.97 -6.08 -3.17
N GLY A 81 16.58 -6.42 -2.04
CA GLY A 81 16.84 -5.51 -0.93
C GLY A 81 15.61 -5.18 -0.09
N ILE A 82 14.53 -5.95 -0.22
CA ILE A 82 13.29 -5.76 0.56
C ILE A 82 13.41 -6.55 1.86
N GLY A 83 13.39 -5.85 2.99
CA GLY A 83 13.53 -6.45 4.32
C GLY A 83 12.48 -5.95 5.31
N GLU A 84 12.55 -6.48 6.54
CA GLU A 84 11.69 -6.09 7.66
C GLU A 84 12.16 -4.78 8.28
N LEU A 85 11.24 -3.84 8.46
CA LEU A 85 11.51 -2.59 9.17
C LEU A 85 11.59 -2.81 10.68
N ILE A 86 12.71 -2.42 11.26
CA ILE A 86 12.98 -2.43 12.69
C ILE A 86 13.07 -0.99 13.18
N VAL A 87 12.41 -0.69 14.30
CA VAL A 87 12.26 0.67 14.81
C VAL A 87 12.77 0.76 16.24
N SER A 88 13.62 1.74 16.50
CA SER A 88 13.95 2.17 17.87
C SER A 88 13.52 3.62 18.07
N THR A 89 12.53 3.87 18.92
CA THR A 89 11.93 5.21 19.10
C THR A 89 12.83 6.11 19.96
N LEU A 90 13.01 7.36 19.54
CA LEU A 90 13.79 8.38 20.25
C LEU A 90 12.92 9.43 20.96
N SER A 91 11.65 9.57 20.53
CA SER A 91 10.77 10.67 20.95
C SER A 91 9.80 10.33 22.08
N ASN A 92 9.71 9.07 22.51
CA ASN A 92 8.80 8.63 23.57
C ASN A 92 9.57 8.10 24.80
N PRO A 93 9.87 8.94 25.80
CA PRO A 93 10.61 8.51 27.00
C PRO A 93 9.79 7.64 27.96
N LEU A 94 8.45 7.65 27.84
CA LEU A 94 7.57 6.87 28.72
C LEU A 94 7.43 5.41 28.26
N MET A 95 7.48 5.19 26.94
CA MET A 95 7.40 3.86 26.34
C MET A 95 8.41 3.76 25.19
N PRO A 96 9.72 3.69 25.49
CA PRO A 96 10.73 3.52 24.46
C PRO A 96 10.65 2.10 23.89
N LEU A 97 10.52 2.02 22.57
CA LEU A 97 10.64 0.77 21.83
C LEU A 97 12.07 0.64 21.33
N LEU A 98 12.70 -0.51 21.59
CA LEU A 98 14.06 -0.82 21.14
C LEU A 98 14.01 -2.01 20.19
N ARG A 99 14.57 -1.85 19.00
CA ARG A 99 14.60 -2.86 17.94
C ARG A 99 13.24 -3.54 17.70
N TYR A 100 12.17 -2.76 17.73
CA TYR A 100 10.81 -3.25 17.57
C TYR A 100 10.54 -3.65 16.12
N ARG A 101 10.10 -4.90 15.91
CA ARG A 101 9.67 -5.43 14.61
C ARG A 101 8.26 -4.94 14.33
N ILE A 102 8.12 -3.93 13.47
CA ILE A 102 6.81 -3.33 13.16
C ILE A 102 5.94 -4.21 12.24
N GLY A 103 6.56 -5.19 11.58
CA GLY A 103 5.89 -6.15 10.69
C GLY A 103 5.65 -5.65 9.27
N ASP A 104 6.27 -4.53 8.89
CA ASP A 104 6.20 -3.97 7.54
C ASP A 104 7.51 -4.20 6.77
N LEU A 105 7.38 -4.27 5.45
CA LEU A 105 8.46 -4.48 4.50
C LEU A 105 8.87 -3.17 3.84
N VAL A 106 10.17 -2.95 3.79
CA VAL A 106 10.77 -1.75 3.20
C VAL A 106 12.04 -2.09 2.42
N SER A 107 12.36 -1.27 1.43
CA SER A 107 13.70 -1.18 0.87
C SER A 107 14.19 0.26 0.99
N PHE A 108 15.49 0.48 0.81
CA PHE A 108 16.05 1.82 0.85
C PHE A 108 17.20 1.98 -0.13
N GLU A 109 17.43 3.23 -0.52
CA GLU A 109 18.60 3.66 -1.25
C GLU A 109 19.25 4.81 -0.46
N SER A 110 20.55 4.68 -0.17
CA SER A 110 21.33 5.72 0.50
C SER A 110 22.26 6.40 -0.50
N ASN A 111 22.26 7.73 -0.51
CA ASN A 111 23.21 8.54 -1.26
C ASN A 111 23.70 9.72 -0.40
N ALA A 112 24.56 10.57 -0.98
CA ALA A 112 25.14 11.72 -0.30
C ALA A 112 24.10 12.72 0.28
N TYR A 113 22.86 12.70 -0.23
CA TYR A 113 21.79 13.61 0.17
C TYR A 113 20.81 12.99 1.18
N GLY A 114 21.03 11.74 1.59
CA GLY A 114 20.22 11.05 2.59
C GLY A 114 19.76 9.65 2.15
N THR A 115 18.86 9.10 2.96
CA THR A 115 18.28 7.77 2.74
C THR A 115 16.83 7.91 2.29
N ARG A 116 16.52 7.29 1.16
CA ARG A 116 15.17 7.20 0.60
C ARG A 116 14.64 5.82 0.86
N PHE A 117 13.45 5.74 1.45
CA PHE A 117 12.77 4.49 1.74
C PHE A 117 11.65 4.26 0.72
N VAL A 118 11.37 2.98 0.48
CA VAL A 118 10.22 2.52 -0.29
C VAL A 118 9.44 1.54 0.57
N LEU A 119 8.14 1.82 0.75
CA LEU A 119 7.23 0.95 1.49
C LEU A 119 6.68 -0.14 0.56
N HIS A 120 6.78 -1.39 0.99
CA HIS A 120 6.27 -2.56 0.26
C HIS A 120 4.97 -3.13 0.84
N GLY A 121 4.54 -2.62 2.01
CA GLY A 121 3.35 -3.06 2.74
C GLY A 121 3.69 -4.00 3.90
N ARG A 122 2.66 -4.59 4.50
CA ARG A 122 2.80 -5.54 5.61
C ARG A 122 3.43 -6.84 5.13
N ALA A 123 4.36 -7.42 5.91
CA ALA A 123 4.90 -8.74 5.62
C ALA A 123 3.79 -9.82 5.61
N ALA A 124 2.79 -9.68 6.49
CA ALA A 124 1.63 -10.57 6.58
C ALA A 124 0.63 -10.43 5.41
N ASP A 125 0.79 -9.41 4.57
CA ASP A 125 -0.05 -9.19 3.38
C ASP A 125 0.66 -9.61 2.09
N ALA A 126 1.94 -9.98 2.17
CA ALA A 126 2.71 -10.44 1.01
C ALA A 126 2.40 -11.92 0.71
N PHE A 127 2.32 -12.25 -0.58
CA PHE A 127 2.21 -13.63 -1.03
C PHE A 127 3.58 -14.28 -1.11
N GLN A 128 3.63 -15.57 -0.81
CA GLN A 128 4.78 -16.42 -1.07
C GLN A 128 4.41 -17.34 -2.23
N LEU A 129 5.11 -17.21 -3.35
CA LEU A 129 4.92 -18.07 -4.51
C LEU A 129 5.67 -19.40 -4.32
N PRO A 130 5.31 -20.46 -5.08
CA PRO A 130 5.93 -21.78 -4.94
C PRO A 130 7.44 -21.82 -5.20
N ASP A 131 7.97 -20.88 -5.99
CA ASP A 131 9.40 -20.72 -6.27
C ASP A 131 10.17 -20.03 -5.12
N GLY A 132 9.48 -19.61 -4.07
CA GLY A 132 10.03 -18.88 -2.92
C GLY A 132 10.06 -17.37 -3.10
N LYS A 133 9.59 -16.85 -4.24
CA LYS A 133 9.49 -15.41 -4.47
C LYS A 133 8.36 -14.80 -3.68
N ARG A 134 8.65 -13.64 -3.09
CA ARG A 134 7.66 -12.82 -2.40
C ARG A 134 7.01 -11.82 -3.35
N VAL A 135 5.69 -11.79 -3.39
CA VAL A 135 4.93 -10.73 -4.07
C VAL A 135 4.32 -9.82 -3.00
N THR A 136 4.78 -8.57 -2.95
CA THR A 136 4.37 -7.58 -1.94
C THR A 136 3.10 -6.84 -2.33
N VAL A 137 2.51 -6.08 -1.39
CA VAL A 137 1.36 -5.22 -1.68
C VAL A 137 1.72 -4.18 -2.74
N LYS A 138 2.93 -3.62 -2.65
CA LYS A 138 3.43 -2.66 -3.62
C LYS A 138 3.62 -3.28 -5.00
N ASP A 139 4.13 -4.51 -5.10
CA ASP A 139 4.27 -5.20 -6.39
C ASP A 139 2.91 -5.32 -7.10
N VAL A 140 1.85 -5.67 -6.35
CA VAL A 140 0.48 -5.77 -6.89
C VAL A 140 -0.09 -4.39 -7.26
N ASP A 141 0.13 -3.37 -6.43
CA ASP A 141 -0.35 -2.01 -6.70
C ASP A 141 0.35 -1.39 -7.92
N ASP A 142 1.67 -1.49 -8.02
CA ASP A 142 2.45 -1.02 -9.17
C ASP A 142 2.04 -1.72 -10.46
N CYS A 143 1.77 -3.03 -10.39
CA CYS A 143 1.25 -3.82 -11.51
C CYS A 143 -0.07 -3.24 -12.07
N LEU A 144 -0.85 -2.58 -11.24
CA LEU A 144 -2.15 -1.98 -11.59
C LEU A 144 -2.10 -0.46 -11.78
N SER A 145 -0.93 0.18 -11.64
CA SER A 145 -0.77 1.65 -11.62
C SER A 145 -1.36 2.35 -12.85
N GLU A 146 -1.20 1.77 -14.04
CA GLU A 146 -1.71 2.30 -15.32
C GLU A 146 -3.15 1.85 -15.63
N THR A 147 -3.80 1.15 -14.70
CA THR A 147 -5.16 0.63 -14.91
C THR A 147 -6.20 1.64 -14.41
N THR A 148 -7.18 1.94 -15.27
CA THR A 148 -8.30 2.82 -14.94
C THR A 148 -9.56 2.02 -14.61
N GLY A 149 -10.59 2.69 -14.10
CA GLY A 149 -11.87 2.05 -13.79
C GLY A 149 -11.88 1.20 -12.51
N ILE A 150 -10.81 1.22 -11.70
CA ILE A 150 -10.77 0.57 -10.39
C ILE A 150 -10.91 1.62 -9.29
N LEU A 151 -11.97 1.50 -8.49
CA LEU A 151 -12.17 2.32 -7.30
C LEU A 151 -11.40 1.75 -6.10
N HIS A 152 -11.43 0.43 -5.97
CA HIS A 152 -10.79 -0.31 -4.90
C HIS A 152 -10.65 -1.77 -5.34
N TYR A 153 -9.67 -2.48 -4.80
CA TYR A 153 -9.43 -3.87 -5.16
C TYR A 153 -8.91 -4.69 -3.97
N GLN A 154 -8.99 -6.01 -4.13
CA GLN A 154 -8.35 -6.97 -3.27
C GLN A 154 -7.88 -8.17 -4.09
N LEU A 155 -6.60 -8.52 -3.97
CA LEU A 155 -6.08 -9.80 -4.40
C LEU A 155 -6.08 -10.76 -3.19
N ARG A 156 -6.66 -11.94 -3.35
CA ARG A 156 -6.71 -12.95 -2.28
C ARG A 156 -6.25 -14.30 -2.80
N GLN A 157 -5.52 -15.04 -1.97
CA GLN A 157 -5.16 -16.43 -2.23
C GLN A 157 -6.10 -17.39 -1.49
N LYS A 158 -6.51 -18.47 -2.15
CA LYS A 158 -7.24 -19.61 -1.58
C LYS A 158 -6.65 -20.90 -2.15
N GLY A 159 -5.86 -21.61 -1.37
CA GLY A 159 -5.05 -22.72 -1.87
C GLY A 159 -4.10 -22.24 -2.96
N MET A 160 -4.19 -22.88 -4.13
CA MET A 160 -3.38 -22.55 -5.31
C MET A 160 -4.02 -21.50 -6.22
N VAL A 161 -5.22 -21.01 -5.89
CA VAL A 161 -5.98 -20.09 -6.75
C VAL A 161 -5.94 -18.68 -6.17
N PHE A 162 -5.68 -17.71 -7.04
CA PHE A 162 -5.80 -16.29 -6.75
C PHE A 162 -7.14 -15.74 -7.23
N GLN A 163 -7.73 -14.87 -6.41
CA GLN A 163 -8.97 -14.17 -6.71
C GLN A 163 -8.71 -12.67 -6.64
N PHE A 164 -8.73 -12.00 -7.79
CA PHE A 164 -8.70 -10.56 -7.89
C PHE A 164 -10.13 -10.02 -7.93
N ARG A 165 -10.51 -9.30 -6.88
CA ARG A 165 -11.83 -8.67 -6.75
C ARG A 165 -11.68 -7.17 -6.80
N TYR A 166 -12.51 -6.49 -7.57
CA TYR A 166 -12.43 -5.04 -7.68
C TYR A 166 -13.81 -4.39 -7.65
N VAL A 167 -13.86 -3.16 -7.16
CA VAL A 167 -15.04 -2.30 -7.22
C VAL A 167 -14.87 -1.35 -8.41
N PRO A 168 -15.81 -1.33 -9.36
CA PRO A 168 -15.68 -0.48 -10.54
C PRO A 168 -15.83 1.00 -10.18
N ASP A 169 -14.93 1.83 -10.72
CA ASP A 169 -15.09 3.29 -10.71
C ASP A 169 -15.76 3.76 -12.00
N ARG A 170 -17.10 3.84 -11.96
CA ARG A 170 -17.91 4.31 -13.09
C ARG A 170 -17.58 5.75 -13.52
N ALA A 171 -16.96 6.55 -12.66
CA ALA A 171 -16.55 7.92 -12.99
C ALA A 171 -15.16 7.97 -13.68
N ALA A 172 -14.34 6.92 -13.55
CA ALA A 172 -12.98 6.86 -14.12
C ALA A 172 -12.90 6.23 -15.52
N GLY A 173 -13.99 5.64 -16.02
CA GLY A 173 -14.04 4.98 -17.32
C GLY A 173 -14.24 3.47 -17.24
N SER A 174 -13.99 2.79 -18.36
CA SER A 174 -14.09 1.33 -18.47
C SER A 174 -12.82 0.64 -17.98
N ILE A 175 -13.00 -0.51 -17.34
CA ILE A 175 -11.91 -1.39 -16.93
C ILE A 175 -11.59 -2.40 -18.04
N ASP A 176 -10.31 -2.70 -18.23
CA ASP A 176 -9.83 -3.77 -19.12
C ASP A 176 -9.44 -5.00 -18.29
N GLU A 177 -10.40 -5.89 -18.06
CA GLU A 177 -10.19 -7.11 -17.27
C GLU A 177 -9.17 -8.06 -17.90
N SER A 178 -9.06 -8.10 -19.24
CA SER A 178 -8.09 -8.96 -19.95
C SER A 178 -6.66 -8.49 -19.72
N ARG A 179 -6.43 -7.17 -19.71
CA ARG A 179 -5.14 -6.58 -19.35
C ARG A 179 -4.79 -6.87 -17.90
N ILE A 180 -5.73 -6.68 -16.97
CA ILE A 180 -5.52 -6.97 -15.54
C ILE A 180 -5.15 -8.44 -15.34
N SER A 181 -5.90 -9.35 -15.97
CA SER A 181 -5.63 -10.78 -15.89
C SER A 181 -4.22 -11.10 -16.39
N THR A 182 -3.81 -10.54 -17.53
CA THR A 182 -2.46 -10.75 -18.07
C THR A 182 -1.37 -10.26 -17.12
N LEU A 183 -1.50 -9.02 -16.62
CA LEU A 183 -0.52 -8.39 -15.75
C LEU A 183 -0.36 -9.14 -14.42
N LEU A 184 -1.47 -9.46 -13.76
CA LEU A 184 -1.46 -10.19 -12.50
C LEU A 184 -1.02 -11.64 -12.69
N SER A 185 -1.44 -12.33 -13.76
CA SER A 185 -0.93 -13.68 -14.04
C SER A 185 0.57 -13.70 -14.28
N GLN A 186 1.15 -12.67 -14.92
CA GLN A 186 2.61 -12.55 -15.06
C GLN A 186 3.29 -12.31 -13.71
N LEU A 187 2.75 -11.41 -12.89
CA LEU A 187 3.27 -11.13 -11.55
C LEU A 187 3.23 -12.37 -10.65
N LEU A 188 2.17 -13.17 -10.78
CA LEU A 188 1.91 -14.40 -10.03
C LEU A 188 2.48 -15.64 -10.73
N GLU A 189 3.34 -15.48 -11.74
CA GLU A 189 4.05 -16.58 -12.41
C GLU A 189 3.16 -17.69 -12.97
N GLY A 190 2.02 -17.30 -13.54
CA GLY A 190 1.08 -18.19 -14.20
C GLY A 190 0.17 -18.97 -13.25
N ASN A 191 0.18 -18.68 -11.94
CA ASN A 191 -0.80 -19.24 -11.01
C ASN A 191 -2.24 -18.90 -11.44
N GLU A 192 -3.19 -19.80 -11.16
CA GLU A 192 -4.59 -19.62 -11.56
C GLU A 192 -5.14 -18.33 -10.95
N LEU A 193 -5.72 -17.48 -11.79
CA LEU A 193 -6.28 -16.19 -11.41
C LEU A 193 -7.72 -16.04 -11.87
N GLN A 194 -8.60 -15.71 -10.94
CA GLN A 194 -10.00 -15.37 -11.20
C GLN A 194 -10.20 -13.87 -10.99
N VAL A 195 -10.70 -13.18 -12.01
CA VAL A 195 -11.04 -11.75 -11.95
C VAL A 195 -12.54 -11.61 -11.74
N GLN A 196 -12.95 -10.80 -10.77
CA GLN A 196 -14.36 -10.60 -10.43
C GLN A 196 -14.66 -9.14 -10.07
N SER A 197 -15.64 -8.55 -10.74
CA SER A 197 -16.25 -7.28 -10.33
C SER A 197 -17.21 -7.49 -9.16
N ILE A 198 -17.16 -6.61 -8.16
CA ILE A 198 -18.06 -6.62 -7.01
C ILE A 198 -18.55 -5.21 -6.67
N ASP A 199 -19.70 -5.11 -5.99
CA ASP A 199 -20.29 -3.81 -5.64
C ASP A 199 -19.54 -3.10 -4.49
N LEU A 200 -19.03 -3.89 -3.53
CA LEU A 200 -18.41 -3.37 -2.32
C LEU A 200 -17.38 -4.36 -1.74
N LEU A 201 -16.22 -3.84 -1.37
CA LEU A 201 -15.29 -4.51 -0.46
C LEU A 201 -15.55 -4.01 0.95
N MET A 202 -15.75 -4.94 1.89
CA MET A 202 -15.88 -4.61 3.31
C MET A 202 -14.51 -4.53 3.95
N PRO A 203 -14.28 -3.58 4.88
CA PRO A 203 -13.08 -3.60 5.69
C PRO A 203 -13.06 -4.83 6.60
N GLU A 204 -11.89 -5.18 7.11
CA GLU A 204 -11.76 -6.17 8.19
C GLU A 204 -12.39 -5.64 9.50
N GLY A 205 -12.50 -6.51 10.51
CA GLY A 205 -13.02 -6.11 11.83
C GLY A 205 -12.25 -4.95 12.50
N SER A 206 -11.00 -4.72 12.07
CA SER A 206 -10.18 -3.57 12.46
C SER A 206 -10.58 -2.24 11.79
N GLY A 207 -11.51 -2.28 10.83
CA GLY A 207 -11.86 -1.15 9.98
C GLY A 207 -10.93 -0.96 8.78
N LYS A 208 -9.87 -1.77 8.64
CA LYS A 208 -8.88 -1.61 7.57
C LYS A 208 -9.23 -2.34 6.28
N PHE A 209 -8.86 -1.75 5.16
CA PHE A 209 -8.98 -2.34 3.84
C PHE A 209 -7.67 -3.02 3.42
N ARG A 210 -7.62 -4.36 3.51
CA ARG A 210 -6.46 -5.13 3.03
C ARG A 210 -6.54 -5.36 1.52
N LEU A 211 -5.55 -4.84 0.80
CA LEU A 211 -5.41 -4.99 -0.65
C LEU A 211 -4.92 -6.38 -1.04
N CYS A 212 -4.08 -7.01 -0.22
CA CYS A 212 -3.58 -8.36 -0.44
C CYS A 212 -3.90 -9.24 0.77
N VAL A 213 -4.44 -10.42 0.51
CA VAL A 213 -4.85 -11.38 1.53
C VAL A 213 -4.27 -12.74 1.17
N PRO A 214 -3.04 -13.06 1.60
CA PRO A 214 -2.49 -14.41 1.44
C PRO A 214 -3.31 -15.41 2.26
N GLU A 215 -3.22 -16.68 1.89
CA GLU A 215 -3.73 -17.74 2.76
C GLU A 215 -2.81 -17.83 3.98
N LEU A 216 -3.39 -17.77 5.19
CA LEU A 216 -2.60 -17.95 6.40
C LEU A 216 -2.00 -19.35 6.38
N GLY A 217 -0.66 -19.42 6.39
CA GLY A 217 0.03 -20.68 6.63
C GLY A 217 -0.48 -21.29 7.93
N ARG A 218 -0.85 -22.57 7.88
CA ARG A 218 -1.18 -23.36 9.07
C ARG A 218 0.02 -23.46 10.00
#